data_AF-A0A210PVT0-F1
#
_entry.id   AF-A0A210PVT0-F1
#
_cell.length_a   1.000
_cell.length_b   1.000
_cell.length_c   1.000
_cell.angle_alpha   90.00
_cell.angle_beta   90.00
_cell.angle_gamma   90.00
#
_symmetry.space_group_name_H-M   'P 1'
#
loop_
_entity.id
_entity.type
_entity.pdbx_description
1 polymer ?
#
loop_
_entity_poly.entity_id
_entity_poly.type
_entity_poly.pdbx_seq_one_letter_code
_entity_poly.pdbx_strand_id
1 'polypeptide(L)'
;MDTLIDGLDTEKWQETEESSLGEGYVTYHLNRNHRRADDKSIVVLIAEEDGEGRNVTLAGTRPNKDPLKNIGQCDLKLDTDQKFIIGINLDGDCVVCK
;
A
#
# COMPACT_ATOMS: atom_id res chain seq x y z
N MET A 1 -7.03 -0.51 18.30
CA MET A 1 -5.79 -0.58 17.51
C MET A 1 -6.26 -0.34 16.09
N ASP A 2 -5.88 0.79 15.47
CA ASP A 2 -6.28 1.03 14.08
C ASP A 2 -5.39 0.13 13.21
N THR A 3 -6.02 -0.79 12.48
CA THR A 3 -5.39 -1.72 11.54
C THR A 3 -5.26 -1.06 10.17
N LEU A 4 -4.40 -1.60 9.30
CA LEU A 4 -4.22 -1.13 7.94
C LEU A 4 -5.56 -1.04 7.18
N ILE A 5 -6.43 -2.05 7.35
CA ILE A 5 -7.73 -2.11 6.69
C ILE A 5 -8.68 -0.98 7.13
N ASP A 6 -8.50 -0.40 8.31
CA ASP A 6 -9.34 0.69 8.81
C ASP A 6 -9.21 1.98 7.98
N GLY A 7 -8.09 2.13 7.26
CA GLY A 7 -7.85 3.21 6.30
C GLY A 7 -8.27 2.89 4.86
N LEU A 8 -8.73 1.67 4.58
CA LEU A 8 -9.00 1.16 3.25
C LEU A 8 -10.49 0.88 2.99
N ASP A 9 -10.87 0.96 1.72
CA ASP A 9 -12.20 0.66 1.24
C ASP A 9 -12.41 -0.86 1.23
N THR A 10 -13.22 -1.38 2.15
CA THR A 10 -13.45 -2.81 2.37
C THR A 10 -14.21 -3.48 1.21
N GLU A 11 -14.79 -2.70 0.30
CA GLU A 11 -15.34 -3.27 -0.93
C GLU A 11 -14.21 -3.70 -1.88
N LYS A 12 -13.12 -2.93 -1.91
CA LYS A 12 -11.96 -3.16 -2.79
C LYS A 12 -10.83 -3.96 -2.14
N TRP A 13 -10.63 -3.81 -0.83
CA TRP A 13 -9.55 -4.43 -0.08
C TRP A 13 -10.08 -5.54 0.82
N GLN A 14 -9.26 -6.56 1.03
CA GLN A 14 -9.54 -7.67 1.93
C GLN A 14 -8.30 -7.96 2.77
N GLU A 15 -8.50 -8.13 4.08
CA GLU A 15 -7.48 -8.68 4.97
C GLU A 15 -7.23 -10.16 4.64
N THR A 16 -5.96 -10.54 4.73
CA THR A 16 -5.52 -11.91 4.52
C THR A 16 -4.44 -12.24 5.54
N GLU A 17 -4.14 -13.52 5.70
CA GLU A 17 -2.98 -13.97 6.44
C GLU A 17 -1.72 -13.86 5.58
N GLU A 18 -0.57 -13.61 6.21
CA GLU A 18 0.74 -13.58 5.56
C GLU A 18 1.04 -14.88 4.80
N SER A 19 0.64 -16.02 5.37
CA SER A 19 0.75 -17.36 4.78
C SER A 19 0.01 -17.52 3.43
N SER A 20 -1.01 -16.70 3.22
CA SER A 20 -1.85 -16.68 2.02
C SER A 20 -1.42 -15.59 1.03
N LEU A 21 -0.42 -14.78 1.37
CA LEU A 21 0.21 -13.88 0.41
C LEU A 21 0.92 -14.72 -0.64
N GLY A 22 0.44 -14.64 -1.88
CA GLY A 22 1.16 -15.20 -3.01
C GLY A 22 2.46 -14.46 -3.28
N GLU A 23 3.16 -14.85 -4.35
CA GLU A 23 4.44 -14.25 -4.74
C GLU A 23 4.30 -12.79 -5.21
N GLY A 24 5.41 -12.05 -5.23
CA GLY A 24 5.51 -10.71 -5.84
C GLY A 24 5.49 -9.53 -4.85
N TYR A 25 5.61 -9.80 -3.55
CA TYR A 25 5.85 -8.75 -2.55
C TYR A 25 7.33 -8.39 -2.50
N VAL A 26 7.61 -7.10 -2.50
CA VAL A 26 8.97 -6.55 -2.38
C VAL A 26 8.96 -5.48 -1.30
N THR A 27 10.02 -5.45 -0.49
CA THR A 27 10.20 -4.43 0.53
C THR A 27 10.56 -3.09 -0.11
N TYR A 28 9.77 -2.06 0.18
CA TYR A 28 10.03 -0.70 -0.26
C TYR A 28 10.14 0.24 0.94
N HIS A 29 10.98 1.26 0.79
CA HIS A 29 10.96 2.46 1.60
C HIS A 29 9.94 3.45 1.05
N LEU A 30 9.14 4.03 1.95
CA LEU A 30 8.06 4.95 1.61
C LEU A 30 8.41 6.36 2.07
N ASN A 31 8.19 7.35 1.19
CA ASN A 31 8.15 8.73 1.62
C ASN A 31 6.83 9.01 2.35
N ARG A 32 6.90 9.31 3.65
CA ARG A 32 5.74 9.57 4.53
C ARG A 32 4.89 10.80 4.13
N ASN A 33 5.32 11.58 3.15
CA ASN A 33 4.56 12.72 2.61
C ASN A 33 3.80 12.30 1.35
N HIS A 34 2.70 11.58 1.52
CA HIS A 34 1.87 11.16 0.40
C HIS A 34 1.07 12.32 -0.18
N ARG A 35 0.96 12.35 -1.51
CA ARG A 35 0.13 13.33 -2.21
C ARG A 35 -1.22 12.70 -2.51
N ARG A 36 -2.33 13.37 -2.20
CA ARG A 36 -3.64 12.91 -2.65
C ARG A 36 -3.80 13.07 -4.16
N ALA A 37 -4.22 12.00 -4.82
CA ALA A 37 -4.67 12.06 -6.20
C ALA A 37 -6.15 12.48 -6.26
N ASP A 38 -6.96 11.89 -5.38
CA ASP A 38 -8.39 12.16 -5.23
C ASP A 38 -8.86 11.79 -3.80
N ASP A 39 -10.17 11.79 -3.55
CA ASP A 39 -10.76 11.53 -2.23
C ASP A 39 -10.52 10.11 -1.71
N LYS A 40 -10.25 9.15 -2.62
CA LYS A 40 -10.08 7.71 -2.33
C LYS A 40 -8.73 7.16 -2.80
N SER A 41 -7.79 8.03 -3.17
CA SER A 41 -6.50 7.60 -3.71
C SER A 41 -5.35 8.51 -3.30
N ILE A 42 -4.23 7.90 -2.94
CA ILE A 42 -2.98 8.60 -2.62
C ILE A 42 -1.85 8.12 -3.54
N VAL A 43 -0.95 9.04 -3.86
CA VAL A 43 0.30 8.78 -4.56
C VAL A 43 1.41 8.70 -3.52
N VAL A 44 2.10 7.56 -3.53
CA VAL A 44 3.18 7.21 -2.63
C VAL A 44 4.46 7.16 -3.45
N LEU A 45 5.49 7.87 -2.98
CA LEU A 45 6.84 7.71 -3.52
C LEU A 45 7.49 6.53 -2.81
N ILE A 46 7.82 5.49 -3.56
CA ILE A 46 8.48 4.29 -3.07
C ILE A 46 9.88 4.17 -3.66
N ALA A 47 10.81 3.59 -2.91
CA ALA A 47 12.15 3.25 -3.38
C ALA A 47 12.58 1.91 -2.79
N GLU A 48 13.34 1.13 -3.55
CA GLU A 48 14.06 -0.04 -3.04
C GLU A 48 15.35 0.44 -2.36
N GLU A 49 16.07 -0.44 -1.65
CA GLU A 49 17.26 -0.08 -0.86
C GLU A 49 18.32 0.71 -1.67
N ASP A 50 18.56 0.31 -2.92
CA ASP A 50 19.45 0.97 -3.87
C ASP A 50 18.71 1.52 -5.12
N GLY A 51 17.39 1.58 -5.06
CA GLY A 51 16.54 1.87 -6.23
C GLY A 51 16.27 3.35 -6.45
N GLU A 52 15.95 3.72 -7.70
CA GLU A 52 15.37 5.03 -7.97
C GLU A 52 13.95 5.13 -7.41
N GLY A 53 13.64 6.28 -6.80
CA GLY A 53 12.31 6.56 -6.28
C GLY A 53 11.29 6.70 -7.41
N ARG A 54 10.17 6.00 -7.28
CA ARG A 54 9.05 6.04 -8.24
C ARG A 54 7.72 6.29 -7.54
N ASN A 55 6.81 6.95 -8.25
CA ASN A 55 5.47 7.21 -7.73
C ASN A 55 4.53 6.05 -8.10
N VAL A 56 3.88 5.49 -7.10
CA VAL A 56 2.80 4.51 -7.25
C VAL A 56 1.52 5.03 -6.60
N THR A 57 0.38 4.50 -7.02
CA THR A 57 -0.93 4.91 -6.52
C THR A 57 -1.53 3.82 -5.65
N LEU A 58 -1.90 4.18 -4.42
CA LEU A 58 -2.80 3.40 -3.59
C LEU A 58 -4.22 3.90 -3.82
N ALA A 59 -5.02 3.11 -4.51
CA ALA A 59 -6.43 3.43 -4.79
C ALA A 59 -7.36 2.64 -3.88
N GLY A 60 -8.50 3.22 -3.52
CA GLY A 60 -9.44 2.61 -2.57
C GLY A 60 -9.03 2.83 -1.12
N THR A 61 -8.49 3.99 -0.80
CA THR A 61 -8.47 4.46 0.58
C THR A 61 -9.88 4.92 0.98
N ARG A 62 -10.20 4.89 2.28
CA ARG A 62 -11.41 5.55 2.77
C ARG A 62 -11.30 7.06 2.54
N PRO A 63 -12.44 7.78 2.40
CA PRO A 63 -12.44 9.22 2.19
C PRO A 63 -11.58 9.96 3.21
N ASN A 64 -10.64 10.74 2.70
CA ASN A 64 -9.70 11.51 3.49
C ASN A 64 -8.74 10.74 4.41
N LYS A 65 -8.58 9.43 4.21
CA LYS A 65 -7.62 8.61 4.95
C LYS A 65 -6.34 8.38 4.16
N ASP A 66 -5.26 8.25 4.93
CA ASP A 66 -3.95 7.83 4.46
C ASP A 66 -3.47 6.70 5.38
N PRO A 67 -3.71 5.44 4.99
CA PRO A 67 -3.35 4.28 5.82
C PRO A 67 -1.85 4.13 6.02
N LEU A 68 -1.03 4.72 5.15
CA LEU A 68 0.43 4.55 5.14
C LEU A 68 1.17 5.76 5.73
N LYS A 69 0.47 6.79 6.21
CA LYS A 69 1.04 8.09 6.60
C LYS A 69 2.28 8.02 7.50
N ASN A 70 2.32 7.06 8.43
CA ASN A 70 3.42 6.92 9.39
C ASN A 70 4.33 5.72 9.10
N ILE A 71 4.12 5.05 7.98
CA ILE A 71 4.87 3.87 7.56
C ILE A 71 6.09 4.36 6.76
N GLY A 72 7.28 3.98 7.20
CA GLY A 72 8.54 4.29 6.48
C GLY A 72 9.02 3.16 5.57
N GLN A 73 8.55 1.95 5.80
CA GLN A 73 8.94 0.76 5.05
C GLN A 73 7.83 -0.28 5.17
N CYS A 74 7.55 -0.99 4.08
CA CYS A 74 6.64 -2.11 4.07
C CYS A 74 6.81 -2.96 2.82
N ASP A 75 6.25 -4.16 2.84
CA ASP A 75 6.24 -5.02 1.67
C ASP A 75 5.02 -4.69 0.81
N LEU A 76 5.26 -4.34 -0.45
CA LEU A 76 4.21 -3.99 -1.41
C LEU A 76 4.23 -4.96 -2.58
N LYS A 77 3.03 -5.29 -3.06
CA LYS A 77 2.84 -5.92 -4.35
C LYS A 77 2.25 -4.90 -5.31
N LEU A 78 2.90 -4.73 -6.44
CA LEU A 78 2.47 -3.81 -7.49
C LEU A 78 1.78 -4.55 -8.63
N ASP A 79 0.99 -3.83 -9.42
CA ASP A 79 0.43 -4.32 -10.66
C ASP A 79 1.50 -4.55 -11.74
N THR A 80 1.11 -5.14 -12.87
CA THR A 80 2.05 -5.44 -13.97
C THR A 80 2.74 -4.21 -14.53
N ASP A 81 2.09 -3.04 -14.48
CA ASP A 81 2.64 -1.77 -14.96
C ASP A 81 3.48 -1.05 -13.87
N GLN A 82 3.56 -1.60 -12.66
CA GLN A 82 4.24 -1.02 -11.50
C GLN A 82 3.78 0.41 -11.16
N LYS A 83 2.49 0.69 -11.37
CA LYS A 83 1.85 2.00 -11.13
C LYS A 83 0.88 1.97 -9.97
N PHE A 84 0.30 0.82 -9.67
CA PHE A 84 -0.71 0.66 -8.62
C PHE A 84 -0.27 -0.35 -7.58
N ILE A 85 -0.58 -0.05 -6.32
CA ILE A 85 -0.43 -0.99 -5.22
C ILE A 85 -1.65 -1.93 -5.24
N ILE A 86 -1.41 -3.23 -5.32
CA ILE A 86 -2.44 -4.28 -5.33
C ILE A 86 -2.35 -5.20 -4.10
N GLY A 87 -1.30 -5.05 -3.28
CA GLY A 87 -1.14 -5.75 -2.02
C GLY A 87 -0.19 -5.00 -1.09
N ILE A 88 -0.43 -5.10 0.21
CA ILE A 88 0.38 -4.49 1.26
C ILE A 88 0.54 -5.50 2.39
N ASN A 89 1.76 -5.68 2.89
CA ASN A 89 2.06 -6.39 4.13
C ASN A 89 2.82 -5.45 5.07
N LEU A 90 2.19 -5.15 6.21
CA LEU A 90 2.75 -4.37 7.31
C LEU A 90 2.98 -5.27 8.53
N ASP A 91 4.14 -5.90 8.61
CA ASP A 91 4.54 -6.73 9.75
C ASP A 91 3.45 -7.77 10.16
N GLY A 92 2.79 -8.38 9.17
CA GLY A 92 1.72 -9.37 9.36
C GLY A 92 0.30 -8.81 9.22
N ASP A 93 0.11 -7.49 9.17
CA ASP A 93 -1.16 -6.86 8.78
C ASP A 93 -1.23 -6.78 7.24
N CYS A 94 -1.83 -7.81 6.65
CA CYS A 94 -1.77 -8.06 5.21
C CYS A 94 -3.12 -7.78 4.54
N VAL A 95 -3.09 -7.00 3.46
CA VAL A 95 -4.27 -6.69 2.66
C VAL A 95 -3.98 -6.89 1.17
N VAL A 96 -4.97 -7.42 0.46
CA VAL A 96 -4.95 -7.61 -0.99
C VAL A 96 -6.13 -6.92 -1.64
N CYS A 97 -5.91 -6.39 -2.85
CA CYS A 97 -7.00 -5.93 -3.69
C CYS A 97 -7.78 -7.14 -4.22
N LYS A 98 -9.12 -7.06 -4.15
CA LYS A 98 -10.02 -8.06 -4.72
C LYS A 98 -10.07 -8.00 -6.24
#